data_AF-A0A4V3S4Q7-F1
#
_entry.id   AF-A0A4V3S4Q7-F1
#
_cell.length_a   1.000
_cell.length_b   1.000
_cell.length_c   1.000
_cell.angle_alpha   90.00
_cell.angle_beta   90.00
_cell.angle_gamma   90.00
#
_symmetry.space_group_name_H-M   'P 1'
#
loop_
_entity.id
_entity.type
_entity.pdbx_description
1 polymer ?
#
loop_
_entity_poly.entity_id
_entity_poly.type
_entity_poly.pdbx_seq_one_letter_code
_entity_poly.pdbx_strand_id
1 'polypeptide(L)'
;MTTTPRGDHRPKVSLCKHSFPLQPPHGSIFNPGDCDRCGTSWSIVQAELDRQENALRLDTAHEAVCAWCSQRRIVFRYVREQQPWDEQEPPVIWLCARDWSRARENEEETGFIDFNDLFDRGTDEQLAAGLRGAL
;
A
#
# COMPACT_ATOMS: atom_id res chain seq x y z
N MET A 1 -20.33 -43.42 -10.49
CA MET A 1 -19.45 -42.50 -11.23
C MET A 1 -20.10 -41.13 -11.18
N THR A 2 -19.68 -40.29 -10.24
CA THR A 2 -20.30 -38.99 -9.98
C THR A 2 -19.34 -37.93 -10.49
N THR A 3 -19.66 -37.36 -11.66
CA THR A 3 -18.93 -36.25 -12.26
C THR A 3 -19.16 -34.97 -11.47
N THR A 4 -18.13 -34.51 -10.77
CA THR A 4 -18.08 -33.18 -10.16
C THR A 4 -18.10 -32.13 -11.27
N PRO A 5 -18.99 -31.12 -11.25
CA PRO A 5 -18.94 -30.04 -12.22
C PRO A 5 -17.66 -29.23 -11.98
N ARG A 6 -16.83 -29.12 -13.02
CA ARG A 6 -15.63 -28.30 -13.05
C ARG A 6 -16.10 -26.84 -12.99
N GLY A 7 -16.01 -26.24 -11.81
CA GLY A 7 -16.29 -24.82 -11.60
C GLY A 7 -15.43 -24.01 -12.55
N ASP A 8 -16.07 -23.22 -13.38
CA ASP A 8 -15.45 -22.29 -14.31
C ASP A 8 -14.78 -21.17 -13.48
N HIS A 9 -13.53 -21.41 -13.05
CA HIS A 9 -12.73 -20.47 -12.26
C HIS A 9 -12.17 -19.34 -13.12
N ARG A 10 -13.02 -18.70 -13.94
CA ARG A 10 -12.71 -17.36 -14.45
C ARG A 10 -12.87 -16.41 -13.27
N PRO A 11 -11.85 -15.59 -12.90
CA PRO A 11 -12.03 -14.59 -11.86
C PRO A 11 -13.15 -13.65 -12.32
N LYS A 12 -14.31 -13.75 -11.68
CA LYS A 12 -15.40 -12.80 -11.90
C LYS A 12 -14.87 -11.46 -11.38
N VAL A 13 -14.49 -10.57 -12.29
CA VAL A 13 -14.17 -9.20 -11.93
C VAL A 13 -15.40 -8.63 -11.24
N SER A 14 -15.29 -8.41 -9.93
CA SER A 14 -16.33 -7.81 -9.12
C SER A 14 -16.47 -6.35 -9.56
N LEU A 15 -17.45 -6.06 -10.44
CA LEU A 15 -17.84 -4.68 -10.76
C LEU A 15 -18.68 -4.05 -9.64
N CYS A 16 -18.83 -4.74 -8.51
CA CYS A 16 -19.56 -4.23 -7.37
C CYS A 16 -18.79 -3.03 -6.80
N LYS A 17 -19.41 -1.85 -6.86
CA LYS A 17 -18.99 -0.71 -6.05
C LYS A 17 -19.40 -1.02 -4.60
N HIS A 18 -18.50 -1.67 -3.87
CA HIS A 18 -18.77 -2.10 -2.51
C HIS A 18 -19.11 -0.91 -1.62
N SER A 19 -20.12 -1.10 -0.78
CA SER A 19 -20.57 -0.14 0.24
C SER A 19 -20.82 -0.94 1.49
N PHE A 20 -20.13 -0.57 2.58
CA PHE A 20 -20.11 -1.30 3.84
C PHE A 20 -20.70 -0.40 4.94
N PRO A 21 -21.75 -0.85 5.64
CA PRO A 21 -22.38 -0.06 6.69
C PRO A 21 -21.48 0.03 7.93
N LEU A 22 -21.39 1.24 8.49
CA LEU A 22 -20.57 1.54 9.67
C LEU A 22 -21.39 1.76 10.95
N GLN A 23 -22.73 1.71 10.87
CA GLN A 23 -23.61 1.96 12.02
C GLN A 23 -24.28 0.67 12.54
N PRO A 24 -24.49 0.57 13.87
CA PRO A 24 -25.30 -0.51 14.44
C PRO A 24 -26.73 -0.52 13.88
N PRO A 25 -27.38 -1.69 13.76
CA PRO A 25 -26.91 -3.03 14.15
C PRO A 25 -25.99 -3.70 13.11
N HIS A 26 -25.75 -3.05 11.97
CA HIS A 26 -25.16 -3.69 10.79
C HIS A 26 -23.63 -3.56 10.70
N GLY A 27 -23.00 -2.69 11.50
CA GLY A 27 -21.54 -2.55 11.55
C GLY A 27 -21.06 -1.53 12.57
N SER A 28 -19.76 -1.28 12.56
CA SER A 28 -19.08 -0.26 13.37
C SER A 28 -17.91 0.34 12.57
N ILE A 29 -17.32 1.42 13.07
CA ILE A 29 -16.13 2.04 12.44
C ILE A 29 -14.94 1.05 12.37
N PHE A 30 -14.76 0.20 13.38
CA PHE A 30 -13.63 -0.74 13.44
C PHE A 30 -13.92 -2.08 12.76
N ASN A 31 -15.21 -2.44 12.66
CA ASN A 31 -15.67 -3.65 11.99
C ASN A 31 -16.88 -3.28 11.13
N PRO A 32 -16.64 -2.84 9.88
CA PRO A 32 -17.72 -2.58 8.93
C PRO A 32 -18.53 -3.86 8.71
N GLY A 33 -19.83 -3.70 8.48
CA GLY A 33 -20.70 -4.81 8.08
C GLY A 33 -20.37 -5.37 6.71
N ASP A 34 -21.09 -6.41 6.31
CA ASP A 34 -21.00 -6.94 4.94
C ASP A 34 -21.53 -5.93 3.91
N CYS A 35 -21.10 -6.07 2.66
CA CYS A 35 -21.50 -5.16 1.62
C CYS A 35 -23.00 -5.23 1.34
N ASP A 36 -23.71 -4.09 1.38
CA ASP A 36 -25.17 -4.00 1.17
C ASP A 36 -25.66 -4.53 -0.19
N ARG A 37 -24.75 -4.64 -1.18
CA ARG A 37 -25.10 -5.03 -2.56
C ARG A 37 -24.79 -6.48 -2.88
N CYS A 38 -23.62 -6.97 -2.45
CA CYS A 38 -23.14 -8.30 -2.84
C CYS A 38 -22.89 -9.23 -1.65
N GLY A 39 -23.02 -8.74 -0.42
CA GLY A 39 -22.86 -9.53 0.81
C GLY A 39 -21.43 -9.99 1.10
N THR A 40 -20.42 -9.50 0.37
CA THR A 40 -19.02 -9.82 0.70
C THR A 40 -18.62 -9.10 2.00
N SER A 41 -17.75 -9.73 2.79
CA SER A 41 -17.19 -9.09 3.98
C SER A 41 -16.12 -8.06 3.61
N TRP A 42 -15.92 -7.09 4.52
CA TRP A 42 -14.84 -6.12 4.43
C TRP A 42 -13.47 -6.80 4.33
N SER A 43 -13.23 -7.84 5.15
CA SER A 43 -11.95 -8.56 5.18
C SER A 43 -11.61 -9.27 3.86
N ILE A 44 -12.61 -9.81 3.16
CA ILE A 44 -12.40 -10.44 1.85
C ILE A 44 -11.98 -9.39 0.81
N VAL A 45 -12.60 -8.20 0.85
CA VAL A 45 -12.25 -7.12 -0.08
C VAL A 45 -10.87 -6.57 0.21
N GLN A 46 -10.50 -6.36 1.48
CA GLN A 46 -9.13 -5.96 1.86
C GLN A 46 -8.09 -6.98 1.37
N ALA A 47 -8.30 -8.26 1.63
CA ALA A 47 -7.40 -9.31 1.16
C ALA A 47 -7.31 -9.44 -0.38
N GLU A 48 -8.32 -8.99 -1.12
CA GLU A 48 -8.26 -8.91 -2.59
C GLU A 48 -7.46 -7.67 -3.04
N LEU A 49 -7.67 -6.52 -2.40
CA LEU A 49 -6.90 -5.31 -2.67
C LEU A 49 -5.40 -5.53 -2.41
N ASP A 50 -5.04 -6.15 -1.28
CA ASP A 50 -3.66 -6.50 -0.95
C ASP A 50 -3.02 -7.42 -1.99
N ARG A 51 -3.81 -8.35 -2.55
CA ARG A 51 -3.35 -9.25 -3.62
C ARG A 51 -3.13 -8.51 -4.93
N GLN A 52 -4.03 -7.60 -5.28
CA GLN A 52 -3.89 -6.78 -6.49
C GLN A 52 -2.70 -5.83 -6.39
N GLU A 53 -2.50 -5.19 -5.24
CA GLU A 53 -1.34 -4.35 -4.98
C GLU A 53 -0.03 -5.15 -5.10
N ASN A 54 0.03 -6.33 -4.48
CA ASN A 54 1.19 -7.20 -4.61
C ASN A 54 1.43 -7.65 -6.06
N ALA A 55 0.37 -7.95 -6.81
CA ALA A 55 0.49 -8.29 -8.22
C ALA A 55 1.09 -7.12 -9.02
N LEU A 56 0.60 -5.89 -8.83
CA LEU A 56 1.17 -4.70 -9.45
C LEU A 56 2.65 -4.49 -9.10
N ARG A 57 3.01 -4.68 -7.83
CA ARG A 57 4.39 -4.56 -7.35
C ARG A 57 5.32 -5.57 -8.00
N LEU A 58 4.88 -6.82 -8.14
CA LEU A 58 5.68 -7.90 -8.72
C LEU A 58 5.76 -7.80 -10.24
N ASP A 59 4.67 -7.43 -10.91
CA ASP A 59 4.61 -7.33 -12.37
C ASP A 59 5.43 -6.14 -12.90
N THR A 60 5.57 -5.09 -12.09
CA THR A 60 6.42 -3.93 -12.41
C THR A 60 7.88 -4.11 -12.01
N ALA A 61 8.23 -5.25 -11.38
CA ALA A 61 9.59 -5.50 -10.93
C ALA A 61 10.53 -5.75 -12.11
N HIS A 62 11.69 -5.10 -12.11
CA HIS A 62 12.68 -5.23 -13.16
C HIS A 62 14.08 -4.98 -12.63
N GLU A 63 15.11 -5.27 -13.43
CA GLU A 63 16.49 -5.00 -13.04
C GLU A 63 16.85 -3.53 -13.27
N ALA A 64 17.22 -2.81 -12.22
CA ALA A 64 17.69 -1.44 -12.29
C ALA A 64 18.64 -1.10 -11.13
N VAL A 65 19.09 0.14 -11.07
CA VAL A 65 19.85 0.67 -9.93
C VAL A 65 18.87 1.09 -8.85
N CYS A 66 19.02 0.56 -7.63
CA CYS A 66 18.22 0.98 -6.49
C CYS A 66 18.47 2.46 -6.17
N ALA A 67 17.40 3.25 -6.00
CA ALA A 67 17.50 4.67 -5.70
C ALA A 67 18.14 4.99 -4.34
N TRP A 68 18.18 4.02 -3.40
CA TRP A 68 18.76 4.22 -2.06
C TRP A 68 20.18 3.67 -1.91
N CYS A 69 20.38 2.38 -2.16
CA CYS A 69 21.71 1.78 -2.00
C CYS A 69 22.60 1.87 -3.25
N SER A 70 22.08 2.39 -4.37
CA SER A 70 22.80 2.53 -5.64
C SER A 70 23.34 1.22 -6.23
N GLN A 71 22.86 0.08 -5.76
CA GLN A 71 23.25 -1.24 -6.28
C GLN A 71 22.30 -1.69 -7.39
N ARG A 72 22.86 -2.34 -8.42
CA ARG A 72 22.09 -2.94 -9.51
C ARG A 72 21.47 -4.26 -9.05
N ARG A 73 20.14 -4.31 -8.96
CA ARG A 73 19.34 -5.45 -8.45
C ARG A 73 17.95 -5.45 -9.08
N ILE A 74 17.15 -6.46 -8.77
CA ILE A 74 15.69 -6.36 -8.98
C ILE A 74 15.13 -5.28 -8.06
N VAL A 75 14.45 -4.31 -8.66
CA VAL A 75 13.80 -3.20 -7.98
C VAL A 75 12.29 -3.31 -8.13
N PHE A 76 11.59 -2.75 -7.14
CA PHE A 76 10.15 -2.72 -7.03
C PHE A 76 9.69 -1.27 -7.01
N ARG A 77 8.49 -1.05 -7.54
CA ARG A 77 7.85 0.26 -7.50
C ARG A 77 7.52 0.62 -6.05
N TYR A 78 7.96 1.79 -5.62
CA TYR A 78 7.61 2.39 -4.34
C TYR A 78 6.96 3.75 -4.60
N VAL A 79 5.77 3.92 -4.05
CA VAL A 79 5.05 5.20 -4.00
C VAL A 79 4.56 5.36 -2.58
N ARG A 80 4.74 6.56 -2.04
CA ARG A 80 4.30 6.92 -0.68
C ARG A 80 2.77 6.87 -0.62
N GLU A 81 2.21 6.30 0.45
CA GLU A 81 0.76 6.12 0.60
C GLU A 81 0.06 7.42 0.97
N GLN A 82 0.68 8.24 1.82
CA GLN A 82 0.10 9.50 2.29
C GLN A 82 0.92 10.69 1.78
N GLN A 83 0.21 11.60 1.11
CA GLN A 83 0.71 12.92 0.69
C GLN A 83 -0.31 13.98 1.09
N PRO A 84 0.13 15.22 1.35
CA PRO A 84 -0.78 16.35 1.48
C PRO A 84 -1.62 16.50 0.21
N TRP A 85 -2.87 16.92 0.37
CA TRP A 85 -3.82 17.01 -0.76
C TRP A 85 -3.43 18.08 -1.80
N ASP A 86 -2.47 18.95 -1.47
CA ASP A 86 -1.99 20.07 -2.26
C ASP A 86 -0.68 19.80 -3.01
N GLU A 87 -0.09 18.61 -2.85
CA GLU A 87 1.13 18.23 -3.58
C GLU A 87 0.86 17.61 -4.96
N GLN A 88 1.81 17.81 -5.89
CA GLN A 88 1.80 17.16 -7.21
C GLN A 88 2.02 15.65 -7.09
N GLU A 89 1.63 14.91 -8.14
CA GLU A 89 1.74 13.45 -8.18
C GLU A 89 3.16 12.99 -7.79
N PRO A 90 3.30 12.13 -6.76
CA PRO A 90 4.59 11.82 -6.18
C PRO A 90 5.49 11.07 -7.18
N PRO A 91 6.81 11.34 -7.17
CA PRO A 91 7.73 10.63 -8.03
C PRO A 91 7.73 9.14 -7.69
N VAL A 92 7.69 8.30 -8.72
CA VAL A 92 7.86 6.86 -8.57
C VAL A 92 9.31 6.55 -8.22
N ILE A 93 9.53 5.92 -7.07
CA ILE A 93 10.87 5.52 -6.60
C ILE A 93 11.05 4.02 -6.85
N TRP A 94 12.21 3.60 -7.32
CA TRP A 94 12.54 2.19 -7.55
C TRP A 94 13.52 1.69 -6.49
N LEU A 95 13.07 0.76 -5.66
CA LEU A 95 13.82 0.28 -4.49
C LEU A 95 14.05 -1.23 -4.58
N CYS A 96 15.24 -1.69 -4.16
CA CYS A 96 15.46 -3.12 -4.00
C CYS A 96 14.61 -3.68 -2.85
N ALA A 97 14.37 -4.99 -2.80
CA ALA A 97 13.50 -5.62 -1.80
C ALA A 97 13.78 -5.16 -0.35
N ARG A 98 15.07 -5.10 0.04
CA ARG A 98 15.48 -4.69 1.38
C ARG A 98 15.13 -3.23 1.68
N ASP A 99 15.47 -2.35 0.75
CA ASP A 99 15.28 -0.91 0.92
C ASP A 99 13.79 -0.54 0.82
N TRP A 100 13.03 -1.30 0.02
CA TRP A 100 11.57 -1.21 -0.05
C TRP A 100 10.91 -1.57 1.29
N SER A 101 11.29 -2.69 1.91
CA SER A 101 10.77 -3.09 3.23
C SER A 101 11.11 -2.06 4.30
N ARG A 102 12.34 -1.54 4.29
CA ARG A 102 12.74 -0.48 5.21
C ARG A 102 11.96 0.81 4.99
N ALA A 103 11.70 1.20 3.75
CA ALA A 103 10.90 2.38 3.44
C ALA A 103 9.47 2.25 3.99
N ARG A 104 8.88 1.06 3.89
CA ARG A 104 7.57 0.73 4.47
C ARG A 104 7.56 0.75 5.99
N GLU A 105 8.52 0.11 6.62
CA GLU A 105 8.66 0.11 8.08
C GLU A 105 8.80 1.54 8.61
N ASN A 106 9.64 2.36 7.97
CA ASN A 106 9.78 3.77 8.34
C ASN A 106 8.46 4.55 8.17
N GLU A 107 7.69 4.32 7.09
CA GLU A 107 6.38 4.97 6.88
C GLU A 107 5.35 4.57 7.96
N GLU A 108 5.35 3.29 8.36
CA GLU A 108 4.49 2.76 9.41
C GLU A 108 4.88 3.26 10.82
N GLU A 109 6.18 3.36 11.11
CA GLU A 109 6.71 3.78 12.42
C GLU A 109 6.66 5.29 12.63
N THR A 110 7.04 6.09 11.64
CA THR A 110 7.15 7.54 11.82
C THR A 110 5.85 8.27 11.58
N GLY A 111 4.92 7.69 10.81
CA GLY A 111 3.87 8.48 10.21
C GLY A 111 4.44 9.62 9.36
N PHE A 112 3.57 10.38 8.70
CA PHE A 112 3.94 11.43 7.75
C PHE A 112 5.05 12.37 8.26
N ILE A 113 6.27 12.23 7.70
CA ILE A 113 7.32 13.25 7.75
C ILE A 113 7.57 13.70 6.32
N ASP A 114 7.05 14.87 5.98
CA ASP A 114 7.46 15.58 4.78
C ASP A 114 8.92 16.01 4.94
N PHE A 115 9.82 15.35 4.21
CA PHE A 115 11.23 15.70 4.21
C PHE A 115 11.46 17.13 3.67
N ASN A 116 10.57 17.67 2.81
CA ASN A 116 10.68 19.07 2.38
C ASN A 116 10.37 20.02 3.55
N ASP A 117 9.28 19.82 4.30
CA ASP A 117 9.02 20.60 5.53
C ASP A 117 10.07 20.37 6.62
N LEU A 118 10.66 19.17 6.70
CA LEU A 118 11.79 18.88 7.59
C LEU A 118 13.02 19.73 7.26
N PHE A 119 13.37 19.88 5.97
CA PHE A 119 14.51 20.70 5.55
C PHE A 119 14.21 22.20 5.60
N ASP A 120 12.96 22.62 5.36
CA ASP A 120 12.56 24.03 5.34
C ASP A 120 12.22 24.60 6.73
N ARG A 121 11.72 23.76 7.65
CA ARG A 121 11.19 24.19 8.95
C ARG A 121 11.53 23.29 10.14
N GLY A 122 12.21 22.16 9.92
CA GLY A 122 12.58 21.24 10.99
C GLY A 122 13.60 21.84 11.95
N THR A 123 13.48 21.49 13.23
CA THR A 123 14.52 21.83 14.21
C THR A 123 15.79 21.02 13.93
N ASP A 124 16.96 21.53 14.36
CA ASP A 124 18.25 20.86 14.16
C ASP A 124 18.26 19.39 14.66
N GLU A 125 17.48 19.10 15.70
CA GLU A 125 17.32 17.75 16.25
C GLU A 125 16.48 16.84 15.33
N GLN A 126 15.41 17.35 14.73
CA GLN A 126 14.57 16.64 13.77
C GLN A 126 15.33 16.40 12.45
N LEU A 127 16.09 17.40 12.00
CA LEU A 127 16.93 17.34 10.81
C LEU A 127 18.06 16.32 10.97
N ALA A 128 18.71 16.32 12.14
CA ALA A 128 19.75 15.34 12.47
C ALA A 128 19.20 13.92 12.63
N ALA A 129 17.95 13.75 13.04
CA ALA A 129 17.33 12.45 13.20
C ALA A 129 16.86 11.89 11.83
N GLY A 130 16.33 12.73 10.94
CA GLY A 130 16.05 12.38 9.54
C GLY A 130 17.31 12.04 8.74
N LEU A 131 18.39 12.81 8.89
CA LEU A 131 19.68 12.54 8.23
C LEU A 131 20.40 11.28 8.72
N ARG A 132 20.13 10.84 9.97
CA ARG A 132 20.68 9.59 10.52
C ARG A 132 19.88 8.35 10.13
N GLY A 133 18.76 8.52 9.43
CA GLY A 133 17.84 7.43 9.11
C GLY A 133 17.32 6.73 10.37
N ALA A 134 17.24 7.48 11.47
CA ALA A 134 16.77 7.08 12.80
C ALA A 134 15.41 7.71 13.14
N LEU A 135 14.76 8.30 12.14
CA LEU A 135 13.33 8.51 12.05
C LEU A 135 12.88 7.70 10.83
#